data_AF-A0A067MRJ9-F1
#
_entry.id   AF-A0A067MRJ9-F1
#
_cell.length_a   1.000
_cell.length_b   1.000
_cell.length_c   1.000
_cell.angle_alpha   90.00
_cell.angle_beta   90.00
_cell.angle_gamma   90.00
#
_symmetry.space_group_name_H-M   'P 1'
#
loop_
_entity.id
_entity.type
_entity.pdbx_description
1 polymer ?
#
loop_
_entity_poly.entity_id
_entity_poly.type
_entity_poly.pdbx_seq_one_letter_code
_entity_poly.pdbx_strand_id
1 'polypeptide(L)'
;MDDMLGETCELSDITALPHGLSRPFQIVFSRCRHVTFGCPDPRRYEYDEHELPDAINIDACGDSLALLSRPTGFNEEPTYASSLMLDSIPHLRRNPHIQSLRLCRAGLPDLAAFIQVMRALSGLVKVILSEITPKCEGEVFNALADGEWIHHIQEIVLHQSTSSLLPLARSIKSCVERTGKACVRRVTLRDCTRADEEAVAALESLVEVLRVEGEVSGKRERGTSLW
;
A
#
# COMPACT_ATOMS: atom_id res chain seq x y z
N MET A 1 25.17 36.51 12.76
CA MET A 1 25.51 36.69 11.33
C MET A 1 25.77 35.30 10.76
N ASP A 2 24.82 34.38 10.87
CA ASP A 2 23.49 34.33 10.24
C ASP A 2 23.54 34.00 8.74
N ASP A 3 22.89 32.88 8.48
CA ASP A 3 22.13 32.47 7.31
C ASP A 3 22.84 31.74 6.15
N MET A 4 22.90 30.42 6.39
CA MET A 4 22.46 29.38 5.46
C MET A 4 21.35 29.84 4.50
N LEU A 5 21.60 29.68 3.19
CA LEU A 5 20.55 29.46 2.21
C LEU A 5 20.69 28.02 1.72
N GLY A 6 20.08 27.10 2.47
CA GLY A 6 19.68 25.81 1.92
C GLY A 6 18.51 26.07 0.98
N GLU A 7 18.72 25.85 -0.31
CA GLU A 7 17.67 25.93 -1.33
C GLU A 7 16.59 24.87 -1.04
N THR A 8 15.52 25.28 -0.36
CA THR A 8 14.25 24.55 -0.36
C THR A 8 13.61 24.78 -1.72
N CYS A 9 13.87 23.86 -2.66
CA CYS A 9 13.15 23.84 -3.93
C CYS A 9 11.70 23.45 -3.65
N GLU A 10 10.81 24.44 -3.54
CA GLU A 10 9.37 24.25 -3.44
C GLU A 10 8.88 23.57 -4.74
N LEU A 11 8.40 22.33 -4.62
CA LEU A 11 7.86 21.51 -5.72
C LEU A 11 6.37 21.84 -6.00
N SER A 12 5.94 23.08 -5.74
CA SER A 12 4.53 23.51 -5.78
C SER A 12 3.95 23.65 -7.20
N ASP A 13 4.77 23.56 -8.25
CA ASP A 13 4.33 23.80 -9.64
C ASP A 13 4.41 22.57 -10.56
N ILE A 14 4.26 21.35 -10.03
CA ILE A 14 3.99 20.18 -10.90
C ILE A 14 2.51 20.20 -11.29
N THR A 15 2.16 21.11 -12.19
CA THR A 15 0.90 21.06 -12.92
C THR A 15 0.83 19.74 -13.68
N ALA A 16 -0.16 18.92 -13.33
CA ALA A 16 -0.43 17.64 -13.98
C ALA A 16 -0.74 17.88 -15.47
N LEU A 17 0.16 17.43 -16.34
CA LEU A 17 -0.09 17.39 -17.79
C LEU A 17 -1.18 16.35 -18.10
N PRO A 18 -1.98 16.54 -19.17
CA PRO A 18 -3.18 15.73 -19.40
C PRO A 18 -2.93 14.25 -19.65
N HIS A 19 -1.71 13.80 -19.97
CA HIS A 19 -1.42 12.39 -20.18
C HIS A 19 0.01 12.04 -19.75
N GLY A 20 0.11 11.32 -18.63
CA GLY A 20 1.35 10.69 -18.16
C GLY A 20 2.06 11.46 -17.04
N LEU A 21 2.56 10.69 -16.07
CA LEU A 21 3.39 11.22 -15.00
C LEU A 21 4.67 11.86 -15.58
N SER A 22 4.99 13.05 -15.09
CA SER A 22 6.12 13.87 -15.55
C SER A 22 7.48 13.15 -15.35
N ARG A 23 8.53 13.59 -16.08
CA ARG A 23 9.92 13.07 -15.95
C ARG A 23 10.42 12.91 -14.50
N PRO A 24 10.10 13.83 -13.55
CA PRO A 24 10.39 13.64 -12.13
C PRO A 24 9.96 12.27 -11.58
N PHE A 25 8.76 11.78 -11.90
CA PHE A 25 8.30 10.48 -11.42
C PHE A 25 9.11 9.31 -11.98
N GLN A 26 9.59 9.40 -13.22
CA GLN A 26 10.45 8.36 -13.79
C GLN A 26 11.76 8.20 -13.02
N ILE A 27 12.35 9.33 -12.61
CA ILE A 27 13.58 9.35 -11.82
C ILE A 27 13.30 8.78 -10.43
N VAL A 28 12.19 9.15 -9.80
CA VAL A 28 11.85 8.64 -8.47
C VAL A 28 11.55 7.14 -8.51
N PHE A 29 10.77 6.67 -9.49
CA PHE A 29 10.50 5.25 -9.68
C PHE A 29 11.75 4.42 -9.97
N SER A 30 12.80 5.04 -10.53
CA SER A 30 14.08 4.36 -10.78
C SER A 30 14.94 4.10 -9.53
N ARG A 31 14.56 4.71 -8.41
CA ARG A 31 15.30 4.67 -7.15
C ARG A 31 14.53 3.99 -6.02
N CYS A 32 13.19 3.95 -6.12
CA CYS A 32 12.37 3.42 -5.04
C CYS A 32 12.28 1.89 -5.07
N ARG A 33 12.32 1.26 -3.89
CA ARG A 33 11.96 -0.15 -3.70
C ARG A 33 10.54 -0.32 -3.16
N HIS A 34 9.97 0.75 -2.59
CA HIS A 34 8.70 0.76 -1.89
C HIS A 34 7.77 1.81 -2.49
N VAL A 35 6.60 1.39 -2.97
CA VAL A 35 5.57 2.28 -3.52
C VAL A 35 4.29 2.17 -2.70
N THR A 36 3.70 3.30 -2.35
CA THR A 36 2.42 3.38 -1.62
C THR A 36 1.40 4.18 -2.42
N PHE A 37 0.19 3.65 -2.53
CA PHE A 37 -0.99 4.35 -3.06
C PHE A 37 -2.11 4.40 -2.03
N GLY A 38 -3.04 5.34 -2.19
CA GLY A 38 -4.28 5.40 -1.41
C GLY A 38 -4.54 6.78 -0.82
N CYS A 39 -5.20 6.85 0.34
CA CYS A 39 -5.57 8.13 0.95
C CYS A 39 -4.60 8.53 2.09
N PRO A 40 -4.35 9.85 2.31
CA PRO A 40 -3.63 10.35 3.47
C PRO A 40 -4.28 9.98 4.81
N ASP A 41 -3.52 10.00 5.90
CA ASP A 41 -4.02 9.64 7.24
C ASP A 41 -4.71 10.84 7.84
N PRO A 42 -6.03 10.82 8.08
CA PRO A 42 -6.72 11.98 8.64
C PRO A 42 -6.14 12.40 9.98
N ARG A 43 -5.58 11.46 10.76
CA ARG A 43 -4.94 11.75 12.06
C ARG A 43 -3.65 12.56 11.95
N ARG A 44 -3.05 12.66 10.76
CA ARG A 44 -1.83 13.44 10.53
C ARG A 44 -2.11 14.88 10.11
N TYR A 45 -3.37 15.22 9.86
CA TYR A 45 -3.78 16.55 9.44
C TYR A 45 -4.74 17.11 10.49
N GLU A 46 -4.55 18.36 10.88
CA GLU A 46 -5.46 19.06 11.79
C GLU A 46 -6.75 19.55 11.10
N TYR A 47 -6.92 19.20 9.81
CA TYR A 47 -8.01 19.64 8.95
C TYR A 47 -9.17 18.64 8.92
N ASP A 48 -10.35 19.12 8.56
CA ASP A 48 -11.57 18.32 8.41
C ASP A 48 -11.38 17.20 7.37
N GLU A 49 -12.07 16.06 7.49
CA GLU A 49 -11.88 14.90 6.58
C GLU A 49 -12.14 15.24 5.09
N HIS A 50 -12.86 16.34 4.84
CA HIS A 50 -13.15 16.90 3.52
C HIS A 50 -12.01 17.73 2.89
N GLU A 51 -10.93 17.99 3.62
CA GLU A 51 -9.82 18.87 3.21
C GLU A 51 -8.47 18.14 3.08
N LEU A 52 -8.44 16.80 3.10
CA LEU A 52 -7.18 16.07 2.91
C LEU A 52 -6.53 16.46 1.58
N PRO A 53 -5.25 16.87 1.56
CA PRO A 53 -4.57 17.23 0.33
C PRO A 53 -4.09 16.00 -0.41
N ASP A 54 -3.99 16.10 -1.74
CA ASP A 54 -3.14 15.17 -2.49
C ASP A 54 -1.69 15.34 -2.01
N ALA A 55 -0.99 14.23 -1.81
CA ALA A 55 0.34 14.24 -1.20
C ALA A 55 1.29 13.29 -1.93
N ILE A 56 2.44 13.83 -2.34
CA ILE A 56 3.58 13.07 -2.84
C ILE A 56 4.63 13.10 -1.74
N ASN A 57 4.95 11.94 -1.17
CA ASN A 57 5.99 11.82 -0.17
C ASN A 57 7.12 10.95 -0.71
N ILE A 58 8.35 11.46 -0.60
CA ILE A 58 9.57 10.73 -0.94
C ILE A 58 10.40 10.70 0.34
N ASP A 59 10.85 9.53 0.76
CA ASP A 59 11.74 9.45 1.92
C ASP A 59 13.11 10.10 1.64
N ALA A 60 13.87 10.39 2.69
CA ALA A 60 15.17 11.06 2.56
C ALA A 60 16.18 10.29 1.69
N CYS A 61 15.99 8.98 1.52
CA CYS A 61 16.86 8.11 0.71
C CYS A 61 16.36 7.93 -0.73
N GLY A 62 15.14 8.38 -1.04
CA GLY A 62 14.44 8.08 -2.28
C GLY A 62 14.03 6.61 -2.45
N ASP A 63 14.06 5.81 -1.38
CA ASP A 63 13.77 4.37 -1.40
C ASP A 63 12.26 4.10 -1.32
N SER A 64 11.52 5.03 -0.72
CA SER A 64 10.06 5.00 -0.60
C SER A 64 9.41 6.16 -1.33
N LEU A 65 8.38 5.84 -2.13
CA LEU A 65 7.49 6.80 -2.76
C LEU A 65 6.05 6.53 -2.29
N ALA A 66 5.37 7.55 -1.78
CA ALA A 66 3.94 7.52 -1.52
C ALA A 66 3.21 8.54 -2.41
N LEU A 67 2.23 8.04 -3.17
CA LEU A 67 1.35 8.78 -4.04
C LEU A 67 -0.05 8.69 -3.45
N LEU A 68 -0.41 9.68 -2.61
CA LEU A 68 -1.65 9.67 -1.86
C LEU A 68 -2.61 10.71 -2.45
N SER A 69 -3.86 10.33 -2.63
CA SER A 69 -4.90 11.25 -3.09
C SER A 69 -5.98 11.45 -2.04
N ARG A 70 -6.61 12.61 -2.05
CA ARG A 70 -7.80 12.89 -1.26
C ARG A 70 -8.95 11.93 -1.58
N PRO A 71 -9.80 11.57 -0.60
CA PRO A 71 -11.03 10.83 -0.88
C PRO A 71 -11.95 11.67 -1.77
N THR A 72 -12.44 11.11 -2.88
CA THR A 72 -13.49 11.73 -3.68
C THR A 72 -14.83 11.35 -3.08
N GLY A 73 -15.62 12.33 -2.63
CA GLY A 73 -16.93 12.10 -1.97
C GLY A 73 -18.03 11.49 -2.84
N PHE A 74 -17.71 11.03 -4.06
CA PHE A 74 -18.64 10.45 -5.01
C PHE A 74 -18.30 8.98 -5.26
N ASN A 75 -19.21 8.10 -4.85
CA ASN A 75 -19.04 6.64 -4.82
C ASN A 75 -18.96 5.95 -6.21
N GLU A 76 -18.94 6.69 -7.32
CA GLU A 76 -19.11 6.11 -8.66
C GLU A 76 -17.98 6.42 -9.65
N GLU A 77 -17.07 7.36 -9.34
CA GLU A 77 -15.94 7.69 -10.21
C GLU A 77 -14.62 7.06 -9.71
N PRO A 78 -13.68 6.69 -10.60
CA PRO A 78 -12.33 6.32 -10.20
C PRO A 78 -11.77 7.43 -9.32
N THR A 79 -11.22 7.07 -8.16
CA THR A 79 -10.58 8.09 -7.34
C THR A 79 -9.37 8.64 -8.10
N TYR A 80 -8.89 9.82 -7.71
CA TYR A 80 -7.63 10.32 -8.25
C TYR A 80 -6.48 9.32 -8.00
N ALA A 81 -6.50 8.53 -6.91
CA ALA A 81 -5.57 7.43 -6.68
C ALA A 81 -5.67 6.30 -7.72
N SER A 82 -6.88 5.91 -8.15
CA SER A 82 -7.06 4.96 -9.26
C SER A 82 -6.37 5.44 -10.53
N SER A 83 -6.58 6.71 -10.90
CA SER A 83 -5.97 7.30 -12.09
C SER A 83 -4.44 7.38 -11.97
N LEU A 84 -3.93 7.84 -10.83
CA LEU A 84 -2.49 7.88 -10.53
C LEU A 84 -1.85 6.48 -10.62
N MET A 85 -2.52 5.45 -10.11
CA MET A 85 -2.06 4.06 -10.21
C MET A 85 -1.94 3.62 -11.68
N LEU A 86 -2.97 3.86 -12.49
CA LEU A 86 -2.98 3.48 -13.90
C LEU A 86 -1.93 4.24 -14.70
N ASP A 87 -1.80 5.55 -14.48
CA ASP A 87 -0.80 6.39 -15.13
C ASP A 87 0.64 6.02 -14.72
N SER A 88 0.82 5.39 -13.57
CA SER A 88 2.11 4.87 -13.10
C SER A 88 2.55 3.60 -13.83
N ILE A 89 1.63 2.78 -14.36
CA ILE A 89 1.92 1.46 -14.93
C ILE A 89 3.05 1.46 -15.97
N PRO A 90 3.07 2.37 -16.98
CA PRO A 90 4.15 2.39 -17.98
C PRO A 90 5.54 2.59 -17.38
N HIS A 91 5.62 3.29 -16.24
CA HIS A 91 6.86 3.55 -15.53
C HIS A 91 7.23 2.38 -14.60
N LEU A 92 6.25 1.83 -13.87
CA LEU A 92 6.46 0.70 -12.97
C LEU A 92 6.98 -0.54 -13.70
N ARG A 93 6.47 -0.83 -14.91
CA ARG A 93 6.93 -1.95 -15.75
C ARG A 93 8.43 -1.91 -16.08
N ARG A 94 9.04 -0.72 -16.07
CA ARG A 94 10.46 -0.53 -16.38
C ARG A 94 11.36 -0.63 -15.15
N ASN A 95 10.78 -0.79 -13.96
CA ASN A 95 11.48 -0.71 -12.69
C ASN A 95 11.30 -2.02 -11.89
N PRO A 96 11.97 -3.12 -12.29
CA PRO A 96 11.83 -4.44 -11.65
C PRO A 96 12.46 -4.52 -10.25
N HIS A 97 13.10 -3.45 -9.77
CA HIS A 97 13.68 -3.38 -8.43
C HIS A 97 12.65 -2.98 -7.36
N ILE A 98 11.47 -2.52 -7.76
CA ILE A 98 10.37 -2.23 -6.84
C ILE A 98 9.87 -3.57 -6.27
N GLN A 99 10.02 -3.74 -4.96
CA GLN A 99 9.80 -4.99 -4.25
C GLN A 99 8.56 -4.97 -3.37
N SER A 100 8.11 -3.78 -2.96
CA SER A 100 6.99 -3.62 -2.05
C SER A 100 5.96 -2.64 -2.58
N LEU A 101 4.70 -3.05 -2.53
CA LEU A 101 3.56 -2.23 -2.91
C LEU A 101 2.57 -2.16 -1.74
N ARG A 102 2.17 -0.95 -1.37
CA ARG A 102 1.21 -0.69 -0.29
C ARG A 102 -0.03 0.00 -0.83
N LEU A 103 -1.20 -0.43 -0.36
CA LEU A 103 -2.48 0.25 -0.52
C LEU A 103 -2.99 0.68 0.86
N CYS A 104 -3.35 1.96 1.00
CA CYS A 104 -3.84 2.55 2.25
C CYS A 104 -5.23 3.15 2.07
N ARG A 105 -6.19 2.82 2.95
CA ARG A 105 -7.52 3.47 3.02
C ARG A 105 -8.17 3.67 1.64
N ALA A 106 -8.26 2.59 0.87
CA ALA A 106 -8.72 2.60 -0.51
C ALA A 106 -10.06 1.86 -0.66
N GLY A 107 -10.87 2.33 -1.60
CA GLY A 107 -12.19 1.79 -1.92
C GLY A 107 -12.15 0.72 -3.03
N LEU A 108 -13.33 0.29 -3.46
CA LEU A 108 -13.47 -0.67 -4.57
C LEU A 108 -12.96 -0.13 -5.92
N PRO A 109 -13.13 1.16 -6.28
CA PRO A 109 -12.59 1.69 -7.54
C PRO A 109 -11.06 1.66 -7.62
N ASP A 110 -10.39 1.75 -6.48
CA ASP A 110 -8.92 1.73 -6.36
C ASP A 110 -8.34 0.35 -6.62
N LEU A 111 -9.08 -0.68 -6.24
CA LEU A 111 -8.64 -2.06 -6.26
C LEU A 111 -8.35 -2.58 -7.67
N ALA A 112 -9.19 -2.27 -8.65
CA ALA A 112 -8.97 -2.73 -10.03
C ALA A 112 -7.68 -2.13 -10.61
N ALA A 113 -7.40 -0.85 -10.31
CA ALA A 113 -6.15 -0.20 -10.66
C ALA A 113 -4.98 -0.80 -9.88
N PHE A 114 -5.16 -1.07 -8.59
CA PHE A 114 -4.15 -1.68 -7.73
C PHE A 114 -3.72 -3.08 -8.22
N ILE A 115 -4.66 -3.94 -8.59
CA ILE A 115 -4.37 -5.27 -9.15
C ILE A 115 -3.60 -5.13 -10.48
N GLN A 116 -3.95 -4.16 -11.32
CA GLN A 116 -3.20 -3.90 -12.55
C GLN A 116 -1.76 -3.42 -12.27
N VAL A 117 -1.56 -2.59 -11.25
CA VAL A 117 -0.23 -2.18 -10.78
C VAL A 117 0.56 -3.38 -10.24
N MET A 118 -0.06 -4.23 -9.42
CA MET A 118 0.57 -5.45 -8.93
C MET A 118 1.03 -6.35 -10.09
N ARG A 119 0.21 -6.50 -11.14
CA ARG A 119 0.57 -7.26 -12.35
C ARG A 119 1.71 -6.61 -13.14
N ALA A 120 1.81 -5.28 -13.12
CA ALA A 120 2.84 -4.52 -13.82
C ALA A 120 4.23 -4.61 -13.15
N LEU A 121 4.29 -4.98 -11.87
CA LEU A 121 5.52 -5.04 -11.09
C LEU A 121 6.08 -6.47 -11.02
N SER A 122 6.96 -6.83 -11.95
CA SER A 122 7.57 -8.16 -12.01
C SER A 122 8.51 -8.49 -10.84
N GLY A 123 9.04 -7.48 -10.15
CA GLY A 123 9.87 -7.63 -8.97
C GLY A 123 9.11 -7.65 -7.65
N LEU A 124 7.78 -7.58 -7.69
CA LEU A 124 6.97 -7.44 -6.49
C LEU A 124 7.04 -8.72 -5.63
N VAL A 125 7.51 -8.56 -4.40
CA VAL A 125 7.61 -9.65 -3.42
C VAL A 125 6.72 -9.42 -2.20
N LYS A 126 6.32 -8.17 -1.93
CA LYS A 126 5.58 -7.80 -0.72
C LYS A 126 4.40 -6.90 -1.04
N VAL A 127 3.20 -7.32 -0.64
CA VAL A 127 1.97 -6.53 -0.71
C VAL A 127 1.55 -6.12 0.69
N ILE A 128 1.20 -4.85 0.89
CA ILE A 128 0.75 -4.34 2.18
C ILE A 128 -0.63 -3.70 2.02
N LEU A 129 -1.62 -4.21 2.73
CA LEU A 129 -2.97 -3.65 2.78
C LEU A 129 -3.15 -3.01 4.15
N SER A 130 -3.40 -1.71 4.18
CA SER A 130 -3.47 -0.91 5.41
C SER A 130 -4.81 -0.21 5.51
N GLU A 131 -5.58 -0.53 6.55
CA GLU A 131 -6.92 0.07 6.78
C GLU A 131 -7.82 -0.04 5.53
N ILE A 132 -7.82 -1.20 4.88
CA ILE A 132 -8.59 -1.48 3.66
C ILE A 132 -9.90 -2.18 4.02
N THR A 133 -10.95 -1.98 3.24
CA THR A 133 -12.24 -2.65 3.48
C THR A 133 -12.12 -4.17 3.27
N PRO A 134 -12.89 -5.01 4.02
CA PRO A 134 -12.84 -6.46 3.86
C PRO A 134 -13.14 -6.95 2.43
N LYS A 135 -14.02 -6.23 1.72
CA LYS A 135 -14.34 -6.55 0.32
C LYS A 135 -13.12 -6.32 -0.59
N CYS A 136 -12.38 -5.23 -0.39
CA CYS A 136 -11.18 -4.96 -1.16
C CYS A 136 -10.06 -6.00 -0.88
N GLU A 137 -9.87 -6.39 0.38
CA GLU A 137 -8.90 -7.42 0.74
C GLU A 137 -9.22 -8.77 0.05
N GLY A 138 -10.49 -9.19 0.07
CA GLY A 138 -10.93 -10.43 -0.58
C GLY A 138 -10.61 -10.50 -2.07
N GLU A 139 -10.78 -9.39 -2.78
CA GLU A 139 -10.46 -9.31 -4.22
C GLU A 139 -8.95 -9.35 -4.50
N VAL A 140 -8.12 -8.74 -3.64
CA VAL A 140 -6.65 -8.89 -3.74
C VAL A 140 -6.29 -10.36 -3.55
N PHE A 141 -6.90 -11.05 -2.59
CA PHE A 141 -6.64 -12.47 -2.34
C PHE A 141 -7.10 -13.36 -3.50
N ASN A 142 -8.23 -13.04 -4.12
CA ASN A 142 -8.71 -13.72 -5.32
C ASN A 142 -7.75 -13.52 -6.49
N ALA A 143 -7.26 -12.29 -6.70
CA ALA A 143 -6.30 -11.98 -7.75
C ALA A 143 -4.98 -12.73 -7.57
N LEU A 144 -4.50 -12.89 -6.32
CA LEU A 144 -3.29 -13.66 -6.02
C LEU A 144 -3.47 -15.17 -6.16
N ALA A 145 -4.70 -15.67 -5.97
CA ALA A 145 -5.03 -17.07 -6.16
C ALA A 145 -5.35 -17.44 -7.63
N ASP A 146 -5.39 -16.46 -8.53
CA ASP A 146 -5.57 -16.64 -9.97
C ASP A 146 -4.44 -17.51 -10.55
N GLY A 147 -4.80 -18.52 -11.34
CA GLY A 147 -3.82 -19.44 -11.95
C GLY A 147 -2.92 -18.74 -12.98
N GLU A 148 -3.36 -17.61 -13.53
CA GLU A 148 -2.59 -16.78 -14.43
C GLU A 148 -1.63 -15.82 -13.69
N TRP A 149 -1.63 -15.84 -12.35
CA TRP A 149 -0.71 -15.02 -11.57
C TRP A 149 0.72 -15.56 -11.66
N ILE A 150 1.56 -14.87 -12.42
CA ILE A 150 2.93 -15.30 -12.71
C ILE A 150 3.98 -14.86 -11.67
N HIS A 151 3.63 -13.97 -10.74
CA HIS A 151 4.59 -13.37 -9.80
C HIS A 151 4.64 -14.13 -8.48
N HIS A 152 5.85 -14.33 -7.94
CA HIS A 152 6.04 -14.98 -6.65
C HIS A 152 5.97 -13.95 -5.50
N ILE A 153 4.75 -13.62 -5.07
CA ILE A 153 4.55 -12.81 -3.87
C ILE A 153 5.01 -13.63 -2.66
N GLN A 154 5.97 -13.09 -1.90
CA GLN A 154 6.51 -13.74 -0.72
C GLN A 154 5.69 -13.42 0.52
N GLU A 155 5.22 -12.18 0.65
CA GLU A 155 4.57 -11.69 1.86
C GLU A 155 3.34 -10.83 1.54
N ILE A 156 2.23 -11.12 2.22
CA ILE A 156 1.12 -10.18 2.39
C ILE A 156 1.16 -9.65 3.82
N VAL A 157 1.09 -8.33 3.98
CA VAL A 157 0.91 -7.70 5.28
C VAL A 157 -0.49 -7.11 5.34
N LEU A 158 -1.24 -7.49 6.38
CA LEU A 158 -2.50 -6.86 6.75
C LEU A 158 -2.20 -5.93 7.93
N HIS A 159 -2.33 -4.63 7.73
CA HIS A 159 -2.05 -3.61 8.74
C HIS A 159 -3.35 -2.96 9.20
N GLN A 160 -3.66 -3.08 10.49
CA GLN A 160 -4.91 -2.58 11.09
C GLN A 160 -6.15 -3.15 10.38
N SER A 161 -6.06 -4.39 9.88
CA SER A 161 -7.19 -5.06 9.27
C SER A 161 -8.17 -5.54 10.35
N THR A 162 -9.46 -5.39 10.05
CA THR A 162 -10.56 -5.87 10.89
C THR A 162 -11.33 -7.02 10.23
N SER A 163 -10.84 -7.49 9.09
CA SER A 163 -11.49 -8.53 8.30
C SER A 163 -11.33 -9.91 8.91
N SER A 164 -12.32 -10.77 8.67
CA SER A 164 -12.12 -12.21 8.85
C SER A 164 -11.03 -12.69 7.89
N LEU A 165 -10.13 -13.54 8.38
CA LEU A 165 -9.06 -14.15 7.58
C LEU A 165 -9.52 -15.40 6.82
N LEU A 166 -10.75 -15.87 7.04
CA LEU A 166 -11.30 -17.06 6.37
C LEU A 166 -11.30 -16.95 4.83
N PRO A 167 -11.67 -15.81 4.21
CA PRO A 167 -11.55 -15.64 2.77
C PRO A 167 -10.12 -15.82 2.27
N LEU A 168 -9.14 -15.25 2.96
CA LEU A 168 -7.71 -15.42 2.63
C LEU A 168 -7.30 -16.90 2.72
N ALA A 169 -7.68 -17.57 3.80
CA ALA A 169 -7.39 -18.99 4.00
C ALA A 169 -7.98 -19.86 2.87
N ARG A 170 -9.23 -19.58 2.47
CA ARG A 170 -9.89 -20.28 1.36
C ARG A 170 -9.20 -20.04 0.02
N SER A 171 -8.80 -18.80 -0.28
CA SER A 171 -8.11 -18.47 -1.53
C SER A 171 -6.74 -19.12 -1.61
N ILE A 172 -5.97 -19.13 -0.52
CA ILE A 172 -4.68 -19.83 -0.44
C ILE A 172 -4.89 -21.34 -0.58
N LYS A 173 -5.84 -21.92 0.15
CA LYS A 173 -6.16 -23.35 0.07
C LYS A 173 -6.52 -23.77 -1.36
N SER A 174 -7.38 -23.01 -2.02
CA SER A 174 -7.75 -23.27 -3.42
C SER A 174 -6.56 -23.19 -4.37
N CYS A 175 -5.63 -22.24 -4.14
CA CYS A 175 -4.39 -22.14 -4.90
C CYS A 175 -3.50 -23.38 -4.69
N VAL A 176 -3.34 -23.83 -3.44
CA VAL A 176 -2.57 -25.04 -3.09
C VAL A 176 -3.18 -26.28 -3.74
N GLU A 177 -4.49 -26.45 -3.66
CA GLU A 177 -5.20 -27.59 -4.28
C GLU A 177 -5.03 -27.63 -5.80
N ARG A 178 -4.96 -26.48 -6.45
CA ARG A 178 -4.83 -26.37 -7.91
C ARG A 178 -3.39 -26.50 -8.42
N THR A 179 -2.43 -25.91 -7.70
CA THR A 179 -1.05 -25.75 -8.19
C THR A 179 -0.02 -26.56 -7.40
N GLY A 180 -0.42 -27.15 -6.27
CA GLY A 180 0.47 -27.80 -5.31
C GLY A 180 1.32 -26.83 -4.48
N LYS A 181 1.13 -25.51 -4.61
CA LYS A 181 1.89 -24.47 -3.90
C LYS A 181 0.96 -23.35 -3.44
N ALA A 182 1.33 -22.69 -2.34
CA ALA A 182 0.63 -21.50 -1.89
C ALA A 182 0.96 -20.29 -2.78
N CYS A 183 -0.02 -19.41 -3.02
CA CYS A 183 0.18 -18.17 -3.76
C CYS A 183 1.09 -17.17 -3.03
N VAL A 184 1.26 -17.33 -1.71
CA VAL A 184 2.15 -16.54 -0.87
C VAL A 184 2.87 -17.43 0.13
N ARG A 185 4.05 -17.01 0.60
CA ARG A 185 4.82 -17.74 1.60
C ARG A 185 4.46 -17.34 3.04
N ARG A 186 4.21 -16.05 3.25
CA ARG A 186 3.99 -15.46 4.57
C ARG A 186 2.80 -14.51 4.60
N VAL A 187 2.06 -14.54 5.70
CA VAL A 187 1.05 -13.54 6.06
C VAL A 187 1.48 -12.86 7.35
N THR A 188 1.65 -11.54 7.31
CA THR A 188 1.98 -10.74 8.50
C THR A 188 0.75 -9.95 8.93
N LEU A 189 0.28 -10.21 10.14
CA LEU A 189 -0.83 -9.50 10.79
C LEU A 189 -0.24 -8.43 11.71
N ARG A 190 -0.32 -7.17 11.28
CA ARG A 190 0.21 -6.03 12.02
C ARG A 190 -0.93 -5.21 12.62
N ASP A 191 -0.94 -5.04 13.94
CA ASP A 191 -1.99 -4.29 14.65
C ASP A 191 -3.42 -4.79 14.33
N CYS A 192 -3.59 -6.08 14.02
CA CYS A 192 -4.88 -6.70 13.70
C CYS A 192 -5.53 -7.27 14.97
N THR A 193 -6.28 -6.44 15.69
CA THR A 193 -6.84 -6.80 17.02
C THR A 193 -8.08 -7.70 16.97
N ARG A 194 -8.59 -8.02 15.77
CA ARG A 194 -9.83 -8.80 15.56
C ARG A 194 -9.61 -10.05 14.70
N ALA A 195 -8.38 -10.54 14.61
CA ALA A 195 -8.10 -11.76 13.87
C ALA A 195 -8.80 -12.96 14.55
N ASP A 196 -9.64 -13.66 13.79
CA ASP A 196 -10.31 -14.89 14.22
C ASP A 196 -9.29 -16.03 14.36
N GLU A 197 -9.16 -16.60 15.56
CA GLU A 197 -8.19 -17.66 15.87
C GLU A 197 -8.39 -18.92 15.03
N GLU A 198 -9.64 -19.29 14.72
CA GLU A 198 -9.92 -20.44 13.84
C GLU A 198 -9.38 -20.17 12.43
N ALA A 199 -9.56 -18.93 11.95
CA ALA A 199 -9.07 -18.51 10.65
C ALA A 199 -7.53 -18.42 10.61
N VAL A 200 -6.89 -18.01 11.70
CA VAL A 200 -5.43 -18.00 11.80
C VAL A 200 -4.88 -19.43 11.80
N ALA A 201 -5.46 -20.33 12.59
CA ALA A 201 -5.03 -21.74 12.60
C ALA A 201 -5.17 -22.39 11.21
N ALA A 202 -6.24 -22.06 10.48
CA ALA A 202 -6.41 -22.50 9.11
C ALA A 202 -5.30 -21.96 8.17
N LEU A 203 -4.88 -20.70 8.35
CA LEU A 203 -3.77 -20.12 7.59
C LEU A 203 -2.41 -20.72 7.94
N GLU A 204 -2.13 -20.94 9.22
CA GLU A 204 -0.86 -21.52 9.70
C GLU A 204 -0.61 -22.92 9.14
N SER A 205 -1.68 -23.66 8.81
CA SER A 205 -1.56 -24.96 8.14
C SER A 205 -1.09 -24.87 6.68
N LEU A 206 -1.13 -23.68 6.07
CA LEU A 206 -0.85 -23.44 4.65
C LEU A 206 0.39 -22.58 4.43
N VAL A 207 0.62 -21.58 5.29
CA VAL A 207 1.64 -20.54 5.13
C VAL A 207 2.22 -20.12 6.48
N GLU A 208 3.37 -19.44 6.47
CA GLU A 208 3.92 -18.82 7.68
C GLU A 208 3.04 -17.64 8.10
N VAL A 209 2.55 -17.62 9.34
CA VAL A 209 1.80 -16.48 9.89
C VAL A 209 2.63 -15.79 10.96
N LEU A 210 2.82 -14.48 10.82
CA LEU A 210 3.52 -13.64 11.79
C LEU A 210 2.54 -12.62 12.39
N ARG A 211 2.43 -12.58 13.71
CA ARG A 211 1.65 -11.55 14.42
C ARG A 211 2.60 -10.49 14.98
N VAL A 212 2.35 -9.23 14.64
CA VAL A 212 3.10 -8.06 15.13
C VAL A 212 2.11 -7.12 15.78
N GLU A 213 2.03 -7.17 17.10
CA GLU A 213 1.27 -6.20 17.88
C GLU A 213 2.19 -5.01 18.19
N GLY A 214 1.72 -3.78 17.93
CA GLY A 214 2.44 -2.60 18.35
C GLY A 214 2.63 -2.57 19.85
N GLU A 215 3.86 -2.34 20.31
CA GLU A 215 4.09 -1.89 21.68
C GLU A 215 3.26 -0.62 21.91
N VAL A 216 2.35 -0.68 22.89
CA VAL A 216 1.82 0.53 23.53
C VAL A 216 2.98 1.16 24.31
N SER A 217 3.93 1.80 23.62
CA SER A 217 4.89 2.68 24.27
C SER A 217 4.18 3.98 24.59
N GLY A 218 3.45 3.96 25.70
CA GLY A 218 3.16 5.14 26.48
C GLY A 218 4.46 5.81 26.89
N LYS A 219 4.92 6.77 26.08
CA LYS A 219 5.76 7.88 26.55
C LYS A 219 5.41 9.12 25.74
N ARG A 220 4.40 9.83 26.26
CA ARG A 220 4.42 11.30 26.24
C ARG A 220 5.68 11.72 26.98
N GLU A 221 6.76 12.02 26.28
CA GLU A 221 7.74 12.93 26.83
C GLU A 221 7.20 14.35 26.59
N ARG A 222 6.45 14.81 27.59
CA ARG A 222 6.37 16.22 27.93
C ARG A 222 7.76 16.68 28.38
N GLY A 223 8.14 17.89 27.98
CA GLY A 223 9.33 18.60 28.46
C GLY A 223 10.48 18.42 27.47
N THR A 224 11.01 19.48 26.85
CA THR A 224 11.41 20.73 27.50
C THR A 224 11.21 21.96 26.61
N SER A 225 10.47 22.93 27.14
CA SER A 225 10.77 24.35 26.94
C SER A 225 12.03 24.75 27.72
N LEU A 226 12.64 25.88 27.34
CA LEU A 226 13.78 26.62 27.91
C LEU A 226 15.13 26.13 27.36
N TRP A 227 15.93 26.92 26.63
CA TRP A 227 16.11 28.39 26.60
C TRP A 227 16.29 28.91 25.18
#